data_AF-A0A5N8X395-F1
#
_entry.id   AF-A0A5N8X395-F1
#
_cell.length_a   1.000
_cell.length_b   1.000
_cell.length_c   1.000
_cell.angle_alpha   90.00
_cell.angle_beta   90.00
_cell.angle_gamma   90.00
#
_symmetry.space_group_name_H-M   'P 1'
#
loop_
_entity.id
_entity.type
_entity.pdbx_description
1 polymer ?
#
loop_
_entity_poly.entity_id
_entity_poly.type
_entity_poly.pdbx_seq_one_letter_code
_entity_poly.pdbx_strand_id
1 'polypeptide(L)'
;MPKTTQLRTYTVREGLLDEWVERWRTEILPLRLELGFTIDGAWVDRARNQFMWLISYDGPEPFTDRNARYWASPKRKAMNLDPGDYLLHTDDRTVEPQL
;
A
#
# COMPACT_ATOMS: atom_id res chain seq x y z
N MET A 1 2.55 -5.49 20.96
CA MET A 1 1.92 -6.50 20.07
C MET A 1 2.96 -6.87 19.03
N PRO A 2 2.93 -8.08 18.44
CA PRO A 2 3.85 -8.41 17.35
C PRO A 2 3.61 -7.48 16.15
N LYS A 3 4.68 -7.13 15.43
CA LYS A 3 4.65 -6.47 14.12
C LYS A 3 3.60 -7.16 13.24
N THR A 4 2.62 -6.41 12.75
CA THR A 4 1.65 -6.91 11.76
C THR A 4 2.11 -6.50 10.38
N THR A 5 2.26 -7.48 9.48
CA THR A 5 2.65 -7.27 8.08
C THR A 5 1.53 -7.69 7.15
N GLN A 6 1.24 -6.84 6.15
CA GLN A 6 0.35 -7.17 5.04
C GLN A 6 1.14 -7.22 3.74
N LEU A 7 0.90 -8.27 2.96
CA LEU A 7 1.21 -8.30 1.53
C LEU A 7 -0.01 -7.80 0.77
N ARG A 8 0.21 -6.82 -0.10
CA ARG A 8 -0.81 -6.25 -0.95
C ARG A 8 -0.45 -6.45 -2.41
N THR A 9 -1.37 -7.03 -3.15
CA THR A 9 -1.22 -7.30 -4.58
C THR A 9 -2.32 -6.58 -5.33
N TYR A 10 -1.94 -5.69 -6.24
CA TYR A 10 -2.87 -4.93 -7.04
C TYR A 10 -2.73 -5.31 -8.51
N THR A 11 -3.84 -5.67 -9.15
CA THR A 11 -3.91 -5.77 -10.61
C THR A 11 -4.25 -4.40 -11.15
N VAL A 12 -3.31 -3.80 -11.87
CA VAL A 12 -3.46 -2.45 -12.41
C VAL A 12 -4.14 -2.53 -13.78
N ARG A 13 -4.85 -1.47 -14.16
CA ARG A 13 -5.41 -1.31 -15.51
C ARG A 13 -4.28 -1.22 -16.54
N GLU A 14 -4.54 -1.76 -17.72
CA GLU A 14 -3.58 -1.76 -18.83
C GLU A 14 -3.13 -0.33 -19.16
N GLY A 15 -1.81 -0.15 -19.39
CA GLY A 15 -1.20 1.15 -19.68
C GLY A 15 -0.96 2.06 -18.47
N LEU A 16 -1.54 1.77 -17.29
CA LEU A 16 -1.45 2.65 -16.11
C LEU A 16 -0.44 2.20 -15.04
N LEU A 17 0.27 1.09 -15.26
CA LEU A 17 1.16 0.51 -14.24
C LEU A 17 2.30 1.44 -13.84
N ASP A 18 2.95 2.11 -14.80
CA ASP A 18 4.04 3.03 -14.50
C ASP A 18 3.56 4.29 -13.77
N GLU A 19 2.41 4.83 -14.20
CA GLU A 19 1.79 5.96 -13.52
C GLU A 19 1.39 5.60 -12.09
N TRP A 20 0.78 4.43 -11.90
CA TRP A 20 0.43 3.93 -10.57
C TRP A 20 1.66 3.81 -9.65
N VAL A 21 2.75 3.22 -10.15
CA VAL A 21 3.99 3.06 -9.39
C VAL A 21 4.56 4.43 -9.01
N GLU A 22 4.53 5.40 -9.92
CA GLU A 22 5.05 6.74 -9.64
C GLU A 22 4.21 7.49 -8.61
N ARG A 23 2.88 7.47 -8.73
CA ARG A 23 1.96 8.04 -7.74
C ARG A 23 2.12 7.34 -6.39
N TRP A 24 2.26 6.01 -6.36
CA TRP A 24 2.51 5.27 -5.14
C TRP A 24 3.81 5.71 -4.46
N ARG A 25 4.90 5.82 -5.23
CA ARG A 25 6.25 6.18 -4.72
C ARG A 25 6.32 7.61 -4.21
N THR A 26 5.63 8.54 -4.88
CA THR A 26 5.74 9.99 -4.59
C THR A 26 4.73 10.48 -3.57
N GLU A 27 3.60 9.80 -3.39
CA GLU A 27 2.53 10.27 -2.50
C GLU A 27 2.12 9.25 -1.44
N ILE A 28 1.82 8.01 -1.85
CA ILE A 28 1.32 6.99 -0.92
C ILE A 28 2.41 6.58 0.06
N LEU A 29 3.59 6.22 -0.45
CA LEU A 29 4.72 5.75 0.34
C LEU A 29 5.15 6.78 1.40
N PRO A 30 5.43 8.06 1.07
CA PRO A 30 5.83 9.05 2.07
C PRO A 30 4.82 9.21 3.21
N LEU A 31 3.52 9.24 2.89
CA LEU A 31 2.49 9.36 3.92
C LEU A 31 2.40 8.10 4.80
N ARG A 32 2.58 6.90 4.23
CA ARG A 32 2.64 5.67 5.03
C ARG A 32 3.81 5.71 6.02
N LEU A 33 4.98 6.14 5.58
CA LEU A 33 6.16 6.28 6.44
C LEU A 33 5.96 7.34 7.54
N GLU A 34 5.39 8.50 7.20
CA GLU A 34 5.06 9.56 8.18
C GLU A 34 4.09 9.07 9.25
N LEU A 35 3.15 8.20 8.87
CA LEU A 35 2.21 7.57 9.78
C LEU A 35 2.79 6.33 10.50
N GLY A 36 4.10 6.14 10.48
CA GLY A 36 4.80 5.12 11.26
C GLY A 36 4.64 3.70 10.74
N PHE A 37 4.24 3.52 9.48
CA PHE A 37 4.35 2.22 8.81
C PHE A 37 5.77 2.01 8.27
N THR A 38 6.15 0.75 8.10
CA THR A 38 7.39 0.35 7.41
C THR A 38 7.03 -0.35 6.11
N ILE A 39 7.77 -0.06 5.04
CA ILE A 39 7.62 -0.75 3.76
C ILE A 39 8.82 -1.67 3.58
N ASP A 40 8.59 -2.99 3.68
CA ASP A 40 9.66 -3.99 3.66
C ASP A 40 10.07 -4.36 2.21
N GLY A 41 9.28 -3.96 1.21
CA GLY A 41 9.59 -4.14 -0.21
C GLY A 41 8.42 -3.83 -1.13
N ALA A 42 8.72 -3.56 -2.40
CA ALA A 42 7.75 -3.37 -3.46
C ALA A 42 8.30 -3.89 -4.81
N TRP A 43 7.45 -4.48 -5.62
CA TRP A 43 7.79 -5.13 -6.89
C TRP A 43 6.71 -4.88 -7.93
N VAL A 44 7.12 -4.99 -9.19
CA VAL A 44 6.22 -5.00 -10.34
C VAL A 44 6.34 -6.32 -11.07
N ASP A 45 5.22 -6.99 -11.30
CA ASP A 45 5.10 -8.08 -12.26
C ASP A 45 4.49 -7.52 -13.56
N ARG A 46 5.36 -7.21 -14.53
CA ARG A 46 4.95 -6.68 -15.83
C ARG A 46 4.13 -7.67 -16.64
N ALA A 47 4.40 -8.96 -16.51
CA ALA A 47 3.70 -9.99 -17.29
C ALA A 47 2.23 -10.12 -16.88
N ARG A 48 1.92 -9.84 -15.60
CA ARG A 48 0.55 -9.88 -15.05
C ARG A 48 -0.07 -8.49 -14.84
N ASN A 49 0.66 -7.44 -15.18
CA ASN A 49 0.32 -6.05 -14.89
C ASN A 49 -0.01 -5.81 -13.40
N GLN A 50 0.80 -6.38 -12.50
CA GLN A 50 0.60 -6.32 -11.05
C GLN A 50 1.65 -5.49 -10.33
N PHE A 51 1.22 -4.80 -9.28
CA PHE A 51 2.07 -4.15 -8.30
C PHE A 51 1.90 -4.82 -6.94
N MET A 52 3.01 -5.24 -6.33
CA MET A 52 3.03 -5.97 -5.07
C MET A 52 3.89 -5.25 -4.06
N TRP A 53 3.45 -5.14 -2.81
CA TRP A 53 4.24 -4.49 -1.77
C TRP A 53 3.90 -5.01 -0.38
N LEU A 54 4.89 -4.92 0.51
CA LEU A 54 4.75 -5.26 1.92
C LEU A 54 4.67 -3.99 2.75
N ILE A 55 3.65 -3.91 3.59
CA ILE A 55 3.47 -2.85 4.56
C ILE A 55 3.32 -3.43 5.95
N SER A 56 4.03 -2.86 6.90
CA SER A 56 4.08 -3.33 8.27
C SER A 56 3.83 -2.23 9.28
N TYR A 57 3.30 -2.61 10.43
CA TYR A 57 3.14 -1.74 11.58
C TYR A 57 3.53 -2.48 12.86
N ASP A 58 4.44 -1.88 13.63
CA ASP A 58 4.92 -2.42 14.91
C ASP A 58 4.58 -1.45 16.04
N GLY A 59 3.29 -1.40 16.36
CA GLY A 59 2.76 -0.52 17.39
C GLY A 59 1.63 -1.17 18.20
N PRO A 60 1.16 -0.49 19.25
CA PRO A 60 0.15 -1.05 20.16
C PRO A 60 -1.26 -1.03 19.56
N GLU A 61 -1.52 -0.20 18.54
CA GLU A 61 -2.83 -0.13 17.88
C GLU A 61 -3.02 -1.23 16.81
N PRO A 62 -4.26 -1.71 16.60
CA PRO A 62 -4.58 -2.61 15.49
C PRO A 62 -4.20 -1.99 14.13
N PHE A 63 -3.68 -2.83 13.22
CA PHE A 63 -3.33 -2.39 11.86
C PHE A 63 -4.53 -1.75 11.14
N THR A 64 -5.75 -2.28 11.35
CA THR A 64 -7.00 -1.75 10.80
C THR A 64 -7.24 -0.29 11.17
N ASP A 65 -7.01 0.06 12.43
CA ASP A 65 -7.24 1.42 12.95
C ASP A 65 -6.20 2.39 12.38
N ARG A 66 -4.94 1.97 12.30
CA ARG A 66 -3.88 2.75 11.64
C ARG A 66 -4.17 2.96 10.16
N ASN A 67 -4.65 1.92 9.47
CA ASN A 67 -5.02 2.00 8.06
C ASN A 67 -6.23 2.95 7.86
N ALA A 68 -7.21 2.94 8.77
CA ALA A 68 -8.31 3.89 8.75
C ALA A 68 -7.84 5.34 8.94
N ARG A 69 -6.87 5.59 9.84
CA ARG A 69 -6.26 6.92 10.01
C ARG A 69 -5.54 7.41 8.75
N TYR A 70 -4.86 6.53 8.02
CA TYR A 70 -4.29 6.88 6.72
C TYR A 70 -5.36 7.41 5.76
N TRP A 71 -6.47 6.68 5.59
CA TRP A 71 -7.58 7.09 4.72
C TRP A 71 -8.27 8.38 5.18
N ALA A 72 -8.41 8.57 6.49
CA ALA A 72 -9.03 9.76 7.07
C ALA A 72 -8.14 11.02 7.01
N SER A 73 -6.82 10.85 6.83
CA SER A 73 -5.86 11.94 6.94
C SER A 73 -6.10 13.06 5.90
N PRO A 74 -5.90 14.34 6.25
CA PRO A 74 -6.00 15.44 5.31
C PRO A 74 -5.06 15.29 4.11
N LYS A 75 -3.83 14.82 4.35
CA LYS A 75 -2.84 14.56 3.29
C LYS A 75 -3.35 13.52 2.29
N ARG A 76 -3.94 12.42 2.75
CA ARG A 76 -4.51 11.40 1.84
C ARG A 76 -5.66 11.93 1.00
N LYS A 77 -6.54 12.74 1.60
CA LYS A 77 -7.65 13.38 0.90
C LYS A 77 -7.16 14.39 -0.14
N ALA A 78 -6.10 15.14 0.18
CA ALA A 78 -5.50 16.13 -0.71
C ALA A 78 -4.77 15.52 -1.92
N MET A 79 -4.35 14.25 -1.88
CA MET A 79 -3.74 13.56 -3.04
C MET A 79 -4.67 13.48 -4.25
N ASN A 80 -5.99 13.60 -4.05
CA ASN A 80 -7.00 13.44 -5.08
C ASN A 80 -6.77 12.19 -5.96
N LEU A 81 -6.36 11.11 -5.30
CA LEU A 81 -6.03 9.83 -5.91
C LEU A 81 -7.12 8.83 -5.51
N ASP A 82 -7.96 8.42 -6.45
CA ASP A 82 -8.84 7.27 -6.25
C ASP A 82 -8.14 6.01 -6.80
N PRO A 83 -7.87 4.99 -5.97
CA PRO A 83 -7.31 3.75 -6.47
C PRO A 83 -8.20 3.07 -7.52
N GLY A 84 -9.52 3.30 -7.52
CA GLY A 84 -10.44 2.73 -8.50
C GLY A 84 -10.16 3.18 -9.95
N ASP A 85 -9.51 4.34 -10.13
CA ASP A 85 -9.10 4.82 -11.45
C ASP A 85 -7.94 3.98 -12.03
N TYR A 86 -7.18 3.32 -11.17
CA TYR A 86 -5.97 2.57 -11.53
C TYR A 86 -6.13 1.06 -11.37
N LEU A 87 -6.79 0.59 -10.32
CA LEU A 87 -6.74 -0.80 -9.85
C LEU A 87 -8.01 -1.55 -10.23
N LEU A 88 -7.84 -2.62 -11.01
CA LEU A 88 -8.94 -3.53 -11.38
C LEU A 88 -9.27 -4.51 -10.26
N HIS A 89 -8.26 -4.92 -9.49
CA HIS A 89 -8.40 -5.86 -8.40
C HIS A 89 -7.35 -5.61 -7.32
N THR A 90 -7.73 -5.85 -6.06
CA THR A 90 -6.85 -5.74 -4.90
C THR A 90 -6.99 -6.98 -4.02
N ASP A 91 -5.87 -7.57 -3.64
CA ASP A 91 -5.77 -8.64 -2.64
C ASP A 91 -4.85 -8.16 -1.50
N ASP A 92 -5.45 -8.00 -0.31
CA ASP A 92 -4.77 -7.54 0.90
C ASP A 92 -4.81 -8.66 1.95
N ARG A 93 -3.64 -9.19 2.32
CA ARG A 93 -3.55 -10.32 3.25
C ARG A 93 -2.48 -10.11 4.31
N THR A 94 -2.80 -10.46 5.57
CA THR A 94 -1.82 -10.53 6.65
C THR A 94 -0.93 -11.74 6.44
N VAL A 95 0.38 -11.57 6.58
CA VAL A 95 1.38 -12.62 6.34
C VAL A 95 2.39 -12.69 7.50
N GLU A 96 2.98 -13.87 7.70
CA GLU A 96 3.98 -14.13 8.74
C GLU A 96 5.35 -14.40 8.11
N PRO A 97 6.43 -13.74 8.57
CA PRO A 97 7.77 -14.04 8.11
C PRO A 97 8.19 -15.46 8.54
N GLN A 98 8.99 -16.13 7.71
CA GLN A 98 9.50 -17.48 7.99
C GLN A 98 11.02 -17.53 8.17
N LEU A 99 11.70 -16.37 8.07
CA LEU A 99 13.16 -16.21 8.14
C LEU A 99 13.49 -15.06 9.09
#